data_AF-A0A9C9NYE4-F1
#
_entry.id   AF-A0A9C9NYE4-F1
#
_cell.length_a   1.000
_cell.length_b   1.000
_cell.length_c   1.000
_cell.angle_alpha   90.00
_cell.angle_beta   90.00
_cell.angle_gamma   90.00
#
_symmetry.space_group_name_H-M   'P 1'
#
loop_
_entity.id
_entity.type
_entity.pdbx_description
1 polymer ?
#
loop_
_entity_poly.entity_id
_entity_poly.type
_entity_poly.pdbx_seq_one_letter_code
_entity_poly.pdbx_strand_id
1 'polypeptide(L)' 'MNANKVPELALFPLTAEVNHQGHLLIGGCDVADLAEEFGTPLYLFDELTLRHKCREF' A
#
# COMPACT_ATOMS: atom_id res chain seq x y z
N MET A 1 14.08 10.77 -27.61
CA MET A 1 12.93 9.85 -27.55
C MET A 1 12.35 9.98 -26.16
N ASN A 2 11.37 10.87 -25.99
CA ASN A 2 10.79 11.13 -24.68
C ASN A 2 9.72 10.07 -24.43
N ALA A 3 10.08 9.06 -23.65
CA ALA A 3 9.09 8.15 -23.09
C ALA A 3 8.17 9.01 -22.22
N ASN A 4 6.95 9.25 -22.70
CA ASN A 4 5.86 9.76 -21.87
C ASN A 4 5.78 8.84 -20.66
N LYS A 5 6.30 9.31 -19.51
CA LYS A 5 6.01 8.69 -18.21
C LYS A 5 4.50 8.74 -18.09
N VAL A 6 3.85 7.60 -18.30
CA VAL A 6 2.52 7.36 -17.73
C VAL A 6 2.64 7.81 -16.28
N PRO A 7 1.79 8.72 -15.77
CA PRO A 7 1.85 9.08 -14.37
C PRO A 7 1.81 7.79 -13.60
N GLU A 8 2.81 7.55 -12.76
CA GLU A 8 2.89 6.37 -11.92
C GLU A 8 1.54 6.30 -11.19
N LEU A 9 0.66 5.40 -11.65
CA LEU A 9 -0.69 5.35 -11.13
C LEU A 9 -0.51 4.98 -9.67
N ALA A 10 -0.89 5.90 -8.76
CA ALA A 10 -0.90 5.66 -7.33
C ALA A 10 -2.06 4.70 -7.00
N LEU A 11 -1.94 3.46 -7.49
CA LEU A 11 -2.90 2.38 -7.32
C LEU A 11 -2.86 1.84 -5.88
N PHE A 12 -1.69 1.91 -5.25
CA PHE A 12 -1.47 1.44 -3.90
C PHE A 12 -1.57 2.57 -2.87
N PRO A 13 -1.83 2.24 -1.59
CA PRO A 13 -1.72 3.20 -0.50
C PRO A 13 -0.34 3.87 -0.43
N LEU A 14 -0.27 5.06 0.16
CA LEU A 14 0.94 5.88 0.29
C LEU A 14 2.09 5.17 1.00
N THR A 15 1.80 4.23 1.89
CA THR A 15 2.80 3.47 2.67
C THR A 15 3.12 2.11 2.08
N ALA A 16 2.68 1.82 0.86
CA ALA A 16 2.94 0.53 0.22
C ALA A 16 4.41 0.40 -0.17
N GLU A 17 5.05 -0.67 0.31
CA GLU A 17 6.44 -1.00 0.00
C GLU A 17 6.57 -2.50 -0.29
N VAL A 18 7.71 -2.91 -0.87
CA VAL A 18 8.05 -4.32 -1.02
C VAL A 18 9.32 -4.59 -0.22
N ASN A 19 9.25 -5.53 0.72
CA ASN A 19 10.41 -5.89 1.55
C ASN A 19 11.43 -6.74 0.76
N HIS A 20 12.56 -7.07 1.40
CA HIS A 20 13.64 -7.85 0.78
C HIS A 20 13.27 -9.31 0.45
N GLN A 21 12.17 -9.82 1.02
CA GLN A 21 11.61 -11.14 0.71
C GLN A 21 10.59 -11.09 -0.44
N GLY A 22 10.26 -9.90 -0.94
CA GLY A 22 9.27 -9.71 -1.99
C GLY A 22 7.83 -9.62 -1.49
N HIS A 23 7.62 -9.52 -0.17
CA HIS A 23 6.29 -9.35 0.40
C HIS A 23 5.84 -7.88 0.36
N LEU A 24 4.53 -7.67 0.20
CA LEU A 24 3.91 -6.36 0.28
C LEU A 24 3.86 -5.91 1.75
N LEU A 25 4.36 -4.71 2.01
CA LEU A 25 4.17 -4.00 3.26
C LEU A 25 3.09 -2.93 3.10
N ILE A 26 2.21 -2.78 4.08
CA ILE A 26 1.28 -1.64 4.19
C ILE A 26 1.38 -1.10 5.62
N GLY A 27 1.62 0.21 5.76
CA GLY A 27 1.79 0.84 7.07
C GLY A 27 2.98 0.30 7.87
N GLY A 28 3.96 -0.32 7.21
CA GLY A 28 5.09 -1.01 7.83
C GLY A 28 4.82 -2.45 8.29
N CYS A 29 3.60 -2.98 8.07
CA CYS A 29 3.24 -4.36 8.41
C CYS A 29 3.34 -5.26 7.18
N ASP A 30 3.87 -6.48 7.34
CA ASP A 30 3.90 -7.50 6.29
C ASP A 30 2.49 -8.08 6.07
N VAL A 31 1.98 -7.97 4.85
CA VAL A 31 0.63 -8.41 4.51
C VAL A 31 0.48 -9.93 4.59
N ALA A 32 1.56 -10.70 4.38
CA ALA A 32 1.52 -12.16 4.54
C ALA A 32 1.32 -12.55 6.00
N ASP A 33 2.03 -11.90 6.92
CA ASP A 33 1.89 -12.12 8.37
C ASP A 33 0.48 -11.75 8.85
N LEU A 34 -0.07 -10.62 8.37
CA LEU A 34 -1.44 -10.22 8.69
C LEU A 34 -2.49 -11.21 8.17
N ALA A 35 -2.28 -11.80 6.99
CA ALA A 35 -3.18 -12.80 6.45
C ALA A 35 -3.14 -14.11 7.25
N GLU A 36 -1.98 -14.49 7.81
CA GLU A 36 -1.85 -15.64 8.71
C GLU A 36 -2.54 -15.36 10.06
N GLU A 37 -2.37 -14.16 10.61
CA GLU A 37 -2.94 -13.78 11.92
C GLU A 37 -4.47 -13.60 11.88
N PHE A 38 -4.99 -12.90 10.87
CA PHE A 38 -6.40 -12.50 10.82
C PHE A 38 -7.25 -13.30 9.82
N GLY A 39 -6.61 -14.15 9.00
CA GLY A 39 -7.28 -14.93 7.96
C GLY A 39 -7.67 -14.10 6.73
N THR A 40 -8.26 -14.76 5.74
CA THR A 40 -8.69 -14.13 4.47
C THR A 40 -10.16 -14.44 4.15
N PRO A 41 -10.91 -13.52 3.50
CA PRO A 41 -10.47 -12.22 2.97
C PRO A 41 -10.24 -11.16 4.05
N LEU A 42 -9.16 -10.38 3.90
CA LEU A 42 -8.77 -9.30 4.82
C LEU A 42 -8.75 -7.97 4.07
N TYR A 43 -9.47 -6.98 4.60
CA TYR A 43 -9.40 -5.60 4.11
C TYR A 43 -8.44 -4.79 4.98
N LEU A 44 -7.46 -4.16 4.34
CA LEU A 44 -6.47 -3.32 5.01
C LEU A 44 -6.69 -1.85 4.64
N PHE A 45 -6.73 -1.00 5.66
CA PHE A 45 -6.81 0.45 5.50
C PHE A 45 -5.51 1.08 5.98
N ASP A 46 -4.80 1.77 5.09
CA ASP A 46 -3.63 2.56 5.47
C ASP A 46 -4.07 3.90 6.08
N GLU A 47 -3.79 4.08 7.37
CA GLU A 47 -4.17 5.28 8.12
C GLU A 47 -3.58 6.55 7.49
N LEU A 48 -2.33 6.50 7.04
CA LEU A 48 -1.67 7.67 6.46
C LEU A 48 -2.37 8.10 5.18
N THR A 49 -2.68 7.15 4.28
CA THR A 49 -3.48 7.40 3.07
C THR A 49 -4.83 8.00 3.41
N LEU A 50 -5.59 7.39 4.32
CA LEU A 50 -6.94 7.87 4.68
C LEU A 50 -6.90 9.30 5.21
N ARG A 51 -6.04 9.58 6.19
CA ARG A 51 -5.94 10.92 6.77
C ARG A 51 -5.40 11.95 5.80
N HIS A 52 -4.48 11.55 4.91
CA HIS A 52 -3.98 12.44 3.87
C HIS A 52 -5.11 12.86 2.94
N LYS A 53 -5.90 11.90 2.44
CA LYS A 53 -7.06 12.18 1.59
C LYS A 53 -8.10 13.06 2.29
N CYS A 54 -8.39 12.82 3.57
CA CYS A 54 -9.29 13.69 4.33
C CYS A 54 -8.78 15.14 4.51
N ARG A 55 -7.48 15.40 4.38
CA ARG A 55 -6.92 16.76 4.47
C ARG A 55 -6.82 17.44 3.10
N GLU A 56 -6.79 16.67 2.01
CA GLU A 56 -6.73 17.19 0.65
C GLU A 56 -8.08 17.75 0.15
N PHE A 57 -9.20 17.30 0.71
CA PHE A 57 -10.56 17.69 0.34
C PHE A 57 -11.26 18.45 1.47
#